data_AF-A0A0F0CD81-F1
#
_entry.id   AF-A0A0F0CD81-F1
#
_cell.length_a   1.000
_cell.length_b   1.000
_cell.length_c   1.000
_cell.angle_alpha   90.00
_cell.angle_beta   90.00
_cell.angle_gamma   90.00
#
_symmetry.space_group_name_H-M   'P 1'
#
loop_
_entity.id
_entity.type
_entity.pdbx_description
1 polymer ?
#
loop_
_entity_poly.entity_id
_entity_poly.type
_entity_poly.pdbx_seq_one_letter_code
_entity_poly.pdbx_strand_id
1 'polypeptide(L)' 'MASYVSPKIREKFETLSVDLKNDILERNVHLETLQDLIQVLETIVKEGGS' A
#
# COMPACT_ATOMS: atom_id res chain seq x y z
N MET A 1 7.07 6.82 11.18
CA MET A 1 6.21 7.89 10.63
C MET A 1 5.02 7.19 9.99
N ALA A 2 3.80 7.72 10.03
CA ALA A 2 2.68 7.02 9.39
C ALA A 2 2.81 7.12 7.86
N SER A 3 2.54 6.04 7.12
CA SER A 3 2.48 6.07 5.66
C SER A 3 1.46 7.11 5.20
N TYR A 4 1.80 7.86 4.15
CA TYR A 4 0.90 8.84 3.57
C TYR A 4 0.07 8.19 2.47
N VAL A 5 -1.25 8.40 2.51
CA VAL A 5 -2.18 7.88 1.51
C VAL A 5 -3.01 9.03 0.97
N SER A 6 -2.80 9.34 -0.31
CA SER A 6 -3.52 10.40 -1.00
C SER A 6 -5.03 10.11 -1.04
N PRO A 7 -5.90 11.11 -0.81
CA PRO A 7 -7.35 10.90 -0.84
C PRO A 7 -7.87 10.39 -2.19
N LYS A 8 -7.12 10.63 -3.28
CA LYS A 8 -7.46 10.15 -4.64
C LYS A 8 -7.39 8.63 -4.78
N ILE A 9 -6.49 7.99 -4.03
CA ILE A 9 -6.28 6.54 -4.06
C ILE A 9 -6.75 5.86 -2.77
N ARG A 10 -7.12 6.65 -1.76
CA ARG A 10 -7.66 6.17 -0.48
C ARG A 10 -8.81 5.21 -0.65
N GLU A 11 -9.77 5.48 -1.53
CA GLU A 11 -10.89 4.57 -1.79
C GLU A 11 -10.39 3.17 -2.19
N LYS A 12 -9.44 3.09 -3.12
CA LYS A 12 -8.84 1.83 -3.57
C LYS A 12 -7.99 1.19 -2.48
N PHE A 13 -7.25 1.98 -1.72
CA PHE A 13 -6.51 1.49 -0.56
C PHE A 13 -7.46 0.86 0.47
N GLU A 14 -8.61 1.47 0.73
CA GLU A 14 -9.61 0.95 1.68
C GLU A 14 -10.22 -0.37 1.20
N THR A 15 -10.34 -0.59 -0.12
CA THR A 15 -10.81 -1.86 -0.70
C THR A 15 -9.84 -3.04 -0.49
N LEU A 16 -8.58 -2.77 -0.12
CA LEU A 16 -7.62 -3.83 0.18
C LEU A 16 -7.94 -4.49 1.52
N SER A 17 -7.52 -5.76 1.64
CA SER A 17 -7.55 -6.50 2.90
C SER A 17 -6.79 -5.77 4.00
N VAL A 18 -7.25 -5.93 5.24
CA VAL A 18 -6.62 -5.34 6.43
C VAL A 18 -5.14 -5.71 6.54
N ASP A 19 -4.80 -6.96 6.18
CA ASP A 19 -3.42 -7.47 6.17
C ASP A 19 -2.50 -6.65 5.26
N LEU A 20 -2.89 -6.47 3.98
CA LEU A 20 -2.14 -5.64 3.02
C LEU A 20 -2.04 -4.20 3.50
N LYS A 21 -3.11 -3.63 4.07
CA LYS A 21 -3.07 -2.27 4.61
C LYS A 21 -2.06 -2.15 5.74
N ASN A 22 -2.03 -3.09 6.67
CA ASN A 22 -1.05 -3.10 7.75
C ASN A 22 0.37 -3.21 7.20
N ASP A 23 0.64 -4.13 6.28
CA ASP A 23 1.97 -4.32 5.67
C ASP A 23 2.45 -3.03 4.95
N ILE A 24 1.55 -2.38 4.21
CA ILE A 24 1.81 -1.08 3.57
C ILE A 24 2.08 0.03 4.60
N LEU A 25 1.32 0.05 5.70
CA LEU A 25 1.48 1.04 6.77
C LEU A 25 2.79 0.84 7.56
N GLU A 26 3.22 -0.40 7.78
CA GLU A 26 4.47 -0.74 8.45
C GLU A 26 5.70 -0.30 7.65
N ARG A 27 5.58 -0.29 6.31
CA ARG A 27 6.66 0.10 5.39
C ARG A 27 6.88 1.61 5.25
N ASN A 28 6.10 2.46 5.92
CA ASN A 28 6.25 3.92 5.88
C ASN A 28 6.23 4.50 4.44
N VAL A 29 5.36 4.00 3.55
CA VAL A 29 5.31 4.41 2.14
C VAL A 29 4.57 5.74 1.91
N HIS A 30 4.79 6.35 0.75
CA HIS A 30 4.09 7.57 0.32
C HIS A 30 3.27 7.31 -0.95
N LEU A 31 1.99 6.98 -0.77
CA LEU A 31 1.09 6.68 -1.88
C LEU A 31 0.41 7.96 -2.41
N GLU A 32 1.01 8.60 -3.42
CA GLU A 32 0.38 9.76 -4.08
C GLU A 32 -0.53 9.37 -5.26
N THR A 33 -0.14 8.32 -5.99
CA THR A 33 -0.81 7.85 -7.21
C THR A 33 -1.14 6.37 -7.17
N LEU A 34 -1.96 5.91 -8.11
CA LEU A 34 -2.31 4.49 -8.23
C LEU A 34 -1.07 3.64 -8.51
N GLN A 35 -0.13 4.18 -9.28
CA GLN A 35 1.08 3.47 -9.67
C GLN A 35 1.97 3.18 -8.44
N ASP A 36 2.02 4.12 -7.49
CA ASP A 36 2.72 3.94 -6.22
C ASP A 36 2.10 2.78 -5.42
N LEU A 37 0.76 2.76 -5.33
CA LEU A 37 0.03 1.66 -4.69
C LEU A 37 0.35 0.30 -5.35
N ILE A 38 0.36 0.25 -6.69
CA ILE A 38 0.65 -0.99 -7.44
C ILE A 38 2.09 -1.46 -7.15
N GLN A 39 3.07 -0.57 -7.17
CA GLN A 39 4.47 -0.91 -6.92
C GLN A 39 4.70 -1.47 -5.52
N VAL A 40 4.05 -0.88 -4.52
CA VAL A 40 4.11 -1.38 -3.13
C VAL A 40 3.45 -2.75 -3.03
N LEU A 41 2.28 -2.94 -3.62
CA LEU A 41 1.60 -4.24 -3.64
C LEU A 41 2.44 -5.32 -4.34
N GLU A 42 3.06 -5.01 -5.47
CA GLU A 42 3.95 -5.95 -6.17
C GLU A 42 5.16 -6.33 -5.31
N THR A 43 5.72 -5.36 -4.58
CA THR A 43 6.84 -5.60 -3.66
C THR A 43 6.44 -6.55 -2.55
N ILE A 44 5.29 -6.31 -1.91
CA ILE A 44 4.74 -7.15 -0.84
C ILE A 44 4.48 -8.58 -1.34
N VAL A 45 3.83 -8.72 -2.50
CA VAL A 45 3.54 -10.03 -3.10
C VAL A 45 4.83 -10.77 -3.47
N LYS A 46 5.84 -10.06 -3.98
CA LYS A 46 7.14 -10.65 -4.29
C LYS A 46 7.89 -11.12 -3.04
N GLU A 47 7.81 -10.37 -1.94
CA GLU A 47 8.49 -10.72 -0.70
C GLU A 47 7.78 -11.81 0.10
N GLY A 48 6.44 -11.84 0.10
CA GLY A 48 5.65 -12.85 0.82
C GLY A 48 5.52 -14.20 0.11
N GLY A 49 6.01 -14.34 -1.13
CA GLY A 49 5.82 -15.51 -1.99
C GLY A 49 6.99 -16.50 -2.05
N SER A 50 7.93 -16.49 -1.10
CA SER A 50 9.05 -17.44 -1.03
C SER A 50 8.81 -18.60 -0.06
#